data_AF-F9YT41-F1
#
_entry.id   AF-F9YT41-F1
#
_cell.length_a   1.000
_cell.length_b   1.000
_cell.length_c   1.000
_cell.angle_alpha   90.00
_cell.angle_beta   90.00
_cell.angle_gamma   90.00
#
_symmetry.space_group_name_H-M   'P 1'
#
loop_
_entity.id
_entity.type
_entity.pdbx_description
1 polymer ?
#
loop_
_entity_poly.entity_id
_entity_poly.type
_entity_poly.pdbx_seq_one_letter_code
_entity_poly.pdbx_strand_id
1 'polypeptide(L)'
;MSSSKPKKSYAETISQAQVMATGLTNQATEVAKRGIDSDFIQKLERTRTEAIALNDEQERLKAELKTKTEELDGKMKALTAMLSEAKKIVKIAMPQAGWREFGIEDKR
;
A
#
# COMPACT_ATOMS: atom_id res chain seq x y z
N MET A 1 16.01 -4.09 33.28
CA MET A 1 15.80 -4.25 31.82
C MET A 1 14.37 -4.72 31.61
N SER A 2 13.44 -3.83 31.25
CA SER A 2 12.05 -4.23 30.98
C SER A 2 11.98 -4.93 29.62
N SER A 3 11.75 -6.23 29.65
CA SER A 3 11.47 -7.03 28.44
C SER A 3 10.09 -6.63 27.90
N SER A 4 10.07 -5.77 26.88
CA SER A 4 8.84 -5.50 26.12
C SER A 4 8.53 -6.73 25.27
N LYS A 5 7.42 -7.42 25.55
CA LYS A 5 6.96 -8.54 24.71
C LYS A 5 6.85 -8.08 23.24
N PRO A 6 7.20 -8.93 22.26
CA PRO A 6 7.03 -8.60 20.85
C PRO A 6 5.56 -8.32 20.55
N LYS A 7 5.31 -7.31 19.68
CA LYS A 7 3.97 -6.99 19.20
C LYS A 7 3.44 -8.18 18.40
N LYS A 8 2.18 -8.56 18.65
CA LYS A 8 1.50 -9.61 17.89
C LYS A 8 1.41 -9.22 16.42
N SER A 9 1.57 -10.20 15.54
CA SER A 9 1.29 -10.04 14.12
C SER A 9 -0.20 -9.81 13.87
N TYR A 10 -0.51 -9.38 12.65
CA TYR A 10 -1.88 -9.22 12.18
C TYR A 10 -2.69 -10.54 12.32
N ALA A 11 -2.16 -11.64 11.79
CA ALA A 11 -2.83 -12.94 11.83
C ALA A 11 -3.07 -13.46 13.26
N GLU A 12 -2.11 -13.26 14.16
CA GLU A 12 -2.27 -13.61 15.58
C GLU A 12 -3.34 -12.76 16.25
N THR A 13 -3.44 -11.47 15.91
CA THR A 13 -4.45 -10.56 16.46
C THR A 13 -5.85 -10.92 15.98
N ILE A 14 -6.03 -11.21 14.68
CA ILE A 14 -7.32 -11.63 14.11
C ILE A 14 -7.77 -12.97 14.69
N SER A 15 -6.86 -13.94 14.80
CA SER A 15 -7.15 -15.25 15.39
C SER A 15 -7.55 -15.11 16.87
N GLN A 16 -6.82 -14.29 17.64
CA GLN A 16 -7.15 -14.06 19.03
C GLN A 16 -8.50 -13.36 19.19
N ALA A 17 -8.80 -12.35 18.36
CA ALA A 17 -10.08 -11.64 18.39
C ALA A 17 -11.25 -12.61 18.14
N GLN A 18 -11.09 -13.55 17.21
CA GLN A 18 -12.08 -14.60 16.95
C GLN A 18 -12.32 -15.48 18.16
N VAL A 19 -11.24 -16.01 18.75
CA VAL A 19 -11.33 -16.90 19.92
C VAL A 19 -11.96 -16.17 21.10
N MET A 20 -11.61 -14.90 21.31
CA MET A 20 -12.20 -14.06 22.35
C MET A 20 -13.69 -13.85 22.12
N ALA A 21 -14.10 -13.44 20.94
CA ALA A 21 -15.51 -13.17 20.63
C ALA A 21 -16.38 -14.44 20.76
N THR A 22 -15.89 -15.59 20.31
CA THR A 22 -16.54 -16.89 20.55
C THR A 22 -16.68 -17.18 22.05
N GLY A 23 -15.61 -16.99 22.82
CA GLY A 23 -15.62 -17.21 24.26
C GLY A 23 -16.59 -16.29 25.02
N LEU A 24 -16.61 -15.00 24.65
CA LEU A 24 -17.54 -14.01 25.21
C LEU A 24 -18.99 -14.34 24.86
N THR A 25 -19.26 -14.77 23.63
CA THR A 25 -20.61 -15.17 23.19
C THR A 25 -21.10 -16.39 23.97
N ASN A 26 -20.27 -17.42 24.12
CA ASN A 26 -20.62 -18.66 24.84
C ASN A 26 -20.86 -18.42 26.34
N GLN A 27 -20.27 -17.38 26.91
CA GLN A 27 -20.37 -17.02 28.32
C GLN A 27 -21.05 -15.67 28.54
N ALA A 28 -21.92 -15.25 27.60
CA ALA A 28 -22.52 -13.92 27.56
C ALA A 28 -23.14 -13.51 28.91
N THR A 29 -23.88 -14.41 29.56
CA THR A 29 -24.51 -14.16 30.86
C THR A 29 -23.49 -13.86 31.97
N GLU A 30 -22.32 -14.50 31.96
CA GLU A 30 -21.31 -14.29 33.00
C GLU A 30 -20.52 -13.00 32.77
N VAL A 31 -20.13 -12.74 31.52
CA VAL A 31 -19.37 -11.53 31.18
C VAL A 31 -20.22 -10.26 31.21
N ALA A 32 -21.54 -10.38 31.00
CA ALA A 32 -22.50 -9.29 31.20
C ALA A 32 -22.53 -8.79 32.65
N LYS A 33 -22.34 -9.67 33.64
CA LYS A 33 -22.22 -9.26 35.07
C LYS A 33 -21.01 -8.37 35.33
N ARG A 34 -20.05 -8.35 34.41
CA ARG A 34 -18.82 -7.53 34.47
C ARG A 34 -18.82 -6.39 33.45
N GLY A 35 -19.96 -6.12 32.80
CA GLY A 35 -20.12 -4.98 31.89
C GLY A 35 -19.72 -5.26 30.44
N ILE A 36 -19.49 -6.51 30.05
CA ILE A 36 -19.38 -6.88 28.63
C ILE A 36 -20.76 -7.30 28.13
N ASP A 37 -21.42 -6.40 27.41
CA ASP A 37 -22.73 -6.64 26.82
C ASP A 37 -22.65 -7.19 25.38
N SER A 38 -23.82 -7.46 24.79
CA SER A 38 -23.93 -7.93 23.41
C SER A 38 -23.36 -6.95 22.40
N ASP A 39 -23.47 -5.65 22.67
CA ASP A 39 -23.06 -4.60 21.74
C ASP A 39 -21.54 -4.54 21.65
N PHE A 40 -20.85 -4.73 22.77
CA PHE A 40 -19.40 -4.89 22.78
C PHE A 40 -18.96 -6.09 21.95
N ILE A 41 -19.59 -7.26 22.13
CA ILE A 41 -19.24 -8.49 21.42
C ILE A 41 -19.46 -8.31 19.91
N GLN A 42 -20.61 -7.74 19.51
CA GLN A 42 -20.90 -7.44 18.11
C GLN A 42 -19.90 -6.44 17.52
N LYS A 43 -19.52 -5.41 18.28
CA LYS A 43 -18.51 -4.45 17.86
C LYS A 43 -17.14 -5.10 17.68
N LEU A 44 -16.75 -6.03 18.55
CA LEU A 44 -15.50 -6.79 18.43
C LEU A 44 -15.46 -7.60 17.13
N GLU A 45 -16.52 -8.37 16.85
CA GLU A 45 -16.61 -9.18 15.61
C GLU A 45 -16.66 -8.32 14.35
N ARG A 46 -17.44 -7.22 14.37
CA ARG A 46 -17.48 -6.27 13.27
C ARG A 46 -16.10 -5.68 13.00
N THR A 47 -15.43 -5.17 14.03
CA THR A 47 -14.09 -4.57 13.90
C THR A 47 -13.09 -5.58 13.35
N ARG A 48 -13.15 -6.84 13.81
CA ARG A 48 -12.30 -7.92 13.29
C ARG A 48 -12.55 -8.15 11.80
N THR A 49 -13.81 -8.18 11.38
CA THR A 49 -14.20 -8.43 9.99
C THR A 49 -13.80 -7.27 9.08
N GLU A 50 -14.00 -6.03 9.53
CA GLU A 50 -13.55 -4.81 8.84
C GLU A 50 -12.01 -4.79 8.68
N ALA A 51 -11.27 -5.21 9.71
CA ALA A 51 -9.81 -5.32 9.63
C ALA A 51 -9.36 -6.32 8.56
N ILE A 52 -10.08 -7.44 8.39
CA ILE A 52 -9.85 -8.41 7.32
C ILE A 52 -10.10 -7.79 5.95
N ALA A 53 -11.26 -7.17 5.76
CA ALA A 53 -11.60 -6.53 4.49
C ALA A 53 -10.57 -5.44 4.09
N LEU A 54 -10.12 -4.64 5.07
CA LEU A 54 -9.09 -3.62 4.83
C LEU A 54 -7.72 -4.21 4.48
N ASN A 55 -7.35 -5.33 5.09
CA ASN A 55 -6.12 -6.03 4.76
C ASN A 55 -6.16 -6.60 3.33
N ASP A 56 -7.28 -7.22 2.95
CA ASP A 56 -7.45 -7.79 1.61
C ASP A 56 -7.42 -6.69 0.54
N GLU A 57 -8.07 -5.56 0.80
CA GLU A 57 -8.00 -4.39 -0.08
C GLU A 57 -6.59 -3.81 -0.17
N GLN A 58 -5.85 -3.78 0.95
CA GLN A 58 -4.45 -3.38 0.94
C GLN A 58 -3.60 -4.28 0.03
N GLU A 59 -3.76 -5.60 0.10
CA GLU A 59 -3.03 -6.54 -0.76
C GLU A 59 -3.40 -6.36 -2.23
N ARG A 60 -4.69 -6.13 -2.53
CA ARG A 60 -5.15 -5.79 -3.89
C ARG A 60 -4.48 -4.52 -4.41
N LEU A 61 -4.45 -3.45 -3.61
CA LEU A 61 -3.83 -2.17 -3.98
C LEU A 61 -2.31 -2.30 -4.18
N LYS A 62 -1.62 -3.11 -3.37
CA LYS A 62 -0.19 -3.40 -3.56
C LYS A 62 0.09 -4.08 -4.89
N ALA A 63 -0.75 -5.05 -5.28
CA ALA A 63 -0.63 -5.72 -6.57
C ALA A 63 -0.86 -4.74 -7.73
N GLU A 64 -1.90 -3.91 -7.65
CA GLU A 64 -2.22 -2.90 -8.66
C GLU A 64 -1.09 -1.85 -8.80
N LEU A 65 -0.56 -1.38 -7.66
CA LEU A 65 0.56 -0.44 -7.64
C LEU A 65 1.80 -1.02 -8.33
N LYS A 66 2.11 -2.30 -8.10
CA LYS A 66 3.23 -2.97 -8.75
C LYS A 66 3.06 -2.97 -10.27
N THR A 67 1.90 -3.38 -10.77
CA THR A 67 1.60 -3.38 -12.22
C THR A 67 1.71 -1.97 -12.81
N LYS A 68 1.14 -0.96 -12.15
CA LYS A 68 1.20 0.43 -12.63
C LYS A 68 2.61 1.01 -12.61
N THR A 69 3.44 0.60 -11.65
CA THR A 69 4.85 0.99 -11.59
C THR A 69 5.62 0.41 -12.78
N GLU A 70 5.40 -0.86 -13.11
CA GLU A 70 6.03 -1.51 -14.28
C GLU A 70 5.62 -0.84 -15.60
N GLU A 71 4.33 -0.51 -15.76
CA GLU A 71 3.82 0.25 -16.91
C GLU A 71 4.47 1.64 -17.03
N LEU A 72 4.55 2.38 -15.92
CA LEU A 72 5.15 3.71 -15.86
C LEU A 72 6.65 3.65 -16.23
N ASP A 73 7.39 2.72 -15.63
CA ASP A 73 8.81 2.52 -15.91
C ASP A 73 9.07 2.22 -17.38
N GLY A 74 8.21 1.40 -18.00
CA GLY A 74 8.26 1.12 -19.43
C GLY A 74 8.09 2.38 -20.28
N LYS A 75 7.09 3.22 -19.97
CA LYS A 75 6.85 4.47 -20.69
C LYS A 75 7.98 5.49 -20.49
N MET A 76 8.53 5.59 -19.28
CA MET A 76 9.64 6.50 -18.99
C MET A 76 10.93 6.12 -19.73
N LYS A 77 11.22 4.82 -19.84
CA LYS A 77 12.34 4.31 -20.65
C LYS A 77 12.15 4.64 -22.13
N ALA A 78 10.96 4.39 -22.67
CA ALA A 78 10.65 4.71 -24.06
C ALA A 78 10.77 6.22 -24.34
N LEU A 79 10.19 7.06 -23.47
CA LEU A 79 10.28 8.51 -23.58
C LEU A 79 11.73 9.00 -23.55
N THR A 80 12.56 8.46 -22.66
CA THR A 80 13.97 8.81 -22.56
C THR A 80 14.74 8.43 -23.83
N ALA A 81 14.45 7.26 -24.42
CA ALA A 81 15.04 6.83 -25.67
C ALA A 81 14.66 7.76 -26.84
N MET A 82 13.36 8.11 -26.95
CA MET A 82 12.86 9.04 -27.96
C MET A 82 13.50 10.43 -27.83
N LEU A 83 13.62 10.95 -26.60
CA LEU A 83 14.28 12.23 -26.35
C LEU A 83 15.77 12.19 -26.74
N SER A 84 16.47 11.09 -26.45
CA SER A 84 17.87 10.90 -26.83
C SER A 84 18.04 10.88 -28.34
N GLU A 85 17.18 10.16 -29.05
CA GLU A 85 17.19 10.10 -30.52
C GLU A 85 16.86 11.46 -31.15
N ALA A 86 15.79 12.11 -30.70
CA ALA A 86 15.42 13.45 -31.16
C ALA A 86 16.57 14.45 -30.96
N LYS A 87 17.22 14.41 -29.78
CA LYS A 87 18.40 15.25 -29.49
C LYS A 87 19.55 14.98 -30.45
N LYS A 88 19.83 13.73 -30.79
CA LYS A 88 20.88 13.39 -31.77
C LYS A 88 20.56 13.97 -33.15
N ILE A 89 19.32 13.81 -33.62
CA ILE A 89 18.90 14.32 -34.93
C ILE A 89 18.98 15.85 -34.98
N VAL A 90 18.51 16.55 -33.95
CA VAL A 90 18.61 18.03 -33.86
C VAL A 90 20.07 18.48 -33.94
N LYS A 91 20.99 17.81 -33.24
CA LYS A 91 22.41 18.14 -33.27
C LYS A 91 23.07 17.94 -34.65
N ILE A 92 22.57 17.00 -35.44
CA ILE A 92 23.05 16.74 -36.81
C ILE A 92 22.46 17.76 -37.79
N ALA A 93 21.17 18.08 -37.66
CA ALA A 93 20.43 18.88 -38.63
C ALA A 93 20.57 20.40 -38.44
N MET A 94 20.78 20.86 -37.20
CA MET A 94 20.71 22.28 -36.85
C MET A 94 22.05 22.81 -36.34
N PRO A 95 22.41 24.08 -36.68
CA PRO A 95 23.56 24.73 -36.07
C PRO A 95 23.37 24.88 -34.56
N GLN A 96 24.47 24.83 -33.80
CA GLN A 96 24.48 24.84 -32.34
C GLN A 96 23.71 26.01 -31.71
N ALA A 97 23.71 27.18 -32.35
CA ALA A 97 22.95 28.35 -31.89
C ALA A 97 21.44 28.09 -31.79
N GLY A 98 20.89 27.19 -32.62
CA GLY A 98 19.46 26.84 -32.65
C GLY A 98 19.05 25.72 -31.67
N TRP A 99 20.00 25.05 -31.01
CA TRP A 99 19.70 23.90 -30.14
C TRP A 99 18.85 24.26 -28.92
N ARG A 100 18.96 25.50 -28.44
CA ARG A 100 18.22 25.99 -27.27
C ARG A 100 16.71 25.95 -27.47
N GLU A 101 16.22 26.11 -28.71
CA GLU A 101 14.80 26.01 -29.05
C GLU A 101 14.21 24.62 -28.77
N PHE A 102 15.07 23.59 -28.76
CA PHE A 102 14.70 22.20 -28.48
C PHE A 102 15.00 21.79 -27.03
N GLY A 103 15.28 22.75 -26.14
CA GLY A 103 15.66 22.47 -24.75
C GLY A 103 17.02 21.78 -24.61
N ILE A 104 17.85 21.82 -25.65
CA ILE A 104 19.21 21.27 -25.61
C ILE A 104 20.14 22.39 -25.14
N GLU A 105 20.50 22.34 -23.85
CA GLU A 105 21.51 23.24 -23.31
C GLU A 105 22.92 22.83 -23.75
N ASP A 106 23.72 23.84 -24.08
CA ASP A 106 25.14 23.70 -24.33
C ASP A 106 25.87 23.59 -22.99
N LYS A 107 26.31 22.37 -22.63
CA LYS A 107 27.19 22.19 -21.49
C LYS A 107 28.60 22.60 -21.94
N ARG A 108 28.99 23.83 -21.58
CA ARG A 108 30.40 24.25 -21.52
C ARG A 108 31.22 23.31 -20.66
#